data_AF-A0A5C8KI53-F1
#
_entry.id   AF-A0A5C8KI53-F1
#
_cell.length_a   1.000
_cell.length_b   1.000
_cell.length_c   1.000
_cell.angle_alpha   90.00
_cell.angle_beta   90.00
_cell.angle_gamma   90.00
#
_symmetry.space_group_name_H-M   'P 1'
#
loop_
_entity.id
_entity.type
_entity.pdbx_description
1 polymer ?
#
loop_
_entity_poly.entity_id
_entity_poly.type
_entity_poly.pdbx_seq_one_letter_code
_entity_poly.pdbx_strand_id
1 'polypeptide(L)'
;MGGPTLHRNDVALWPLALMVATLPAIATHVAWALSLHAGHIPWCVPYLEGCTSISRAARHGLGNDLFRMVMLPTAALQALFWVAVAAWLRSGGARVAATVPWLGLLAAVFLALYATFLGSEGDIYRMLRRYGVTVYFAATYLALLASLRALQKTRGARDPGYRPLLVVALGMLALGVLSTAATAFVDSRELKDRIENVLEWHLGVWLTAMFLVVAWRWWREGVRVGLR
;
A
#
# COMPACT_ATOMS: atom_id res chain seq x y z
N MET A 1 10.23 -16.94 37.83
CA MET A 1 9.17 -16.25 37.07
C MET A 1 9.56 -14.78 36.97
N GLY A 2 10.37 -14.42 35.98
CA GLY A 2 10.73 -13.03 35.71
C GLY A 2 9.72 -12.47 34.72
N GLY A 3 8.79 -11.62 35.19
CA GLY A 3 7.91 -10.88 34.28
C GLY A 3 8.73 -9.96 33.37
N PRO A 4 8.29 -9.73 32.13
CA PRO A 4 8.99 -8.80 31.23
C PRO A 4 9.04 -7.42 31.88
N THR A 5 10.25 -6.91 32.10
CA THR A 5 10.50 -5.54 32.56
C THR A 5 10.03 -4.57 31.48
N LEU A 6 8.83 -4.00 31.66
CA LEU A 6 8.30 -2.94 30.81
C LEU A 6 9.16 -1.68 31.01
N HIS A 7 9.91 -1.28 29.98
CA HIS A 7 10.59 0.01 30.00
C HIS A 7 9.58 1.11 29.69
N ARG A 8 9.71 2.26 30.38
CA ARG A 8 8.81 3.41 30.26
C ARG A 8 8.74 4.02 28.83
N ASN A 9 9.63 3.59 27.93
CA ASN A 9 9.81 4.14 26.58
C ASN A 9 9.40 3.18 25.44
N ASP A 10 8.64 2.11 25.75
CA ASP A 10 8.20 1.15 24.74
C ASP A 10 7.00 1.67 23.94
N VAL A 11 7.18 1.87 22.62
CA VAL A 11 6.12 2.33 21.71
C VAL A 11 5.47 1.14 21.01
N ALA A 12 4.13 1.08 21.02
CA ALA A 12 3.37 0.07 20.30
C ALA A 12 3.45 0.28 18.78
N LEU A 13 3.61 -0.79 18.00
CA LEU A 13 3.76 -0.67 16.54
C LEU A 13 2.45 -0.65 15.76
N TRP A 14 1.35 -1.17 16.32
CA TRP A 14 0.06 -1.22 15.61
C TRP A 14 -0.45 0.15 15.10
N PRO A 15 -0.22 1.30 15.79
CA PRO A 15 -0.64 2.60 15.26
C PRO A 15 0.08 2.98 13.97
N LEU A 16 1.37 2.59 13.82
CA LEU A 16 2.12 2.82 12.58
C LEU A 16 1.45 2.12 11.39
N ALA A 17 1.12 0.84 11.54
CA ALA A 17 0.43 0.08 10.50
C ALA A 17 -0.97 0.65 10.21
N LEU A 18 -1.69 1.11 11.24
CA LEU A 18 -2.99 1.74 11.07
C LEU A 18 -2.91 3.09 10.34
N MET A 19 -1.93 3.93 10.67
CA MET A 19 -1.70 5.20 9.96
C MET A 19 -1.37 4.96 8.48
N VAL A 20 -0.47 3.99 8.21
CA VAL A 20 -0.12 3.60 6.84
C VAL A 20 -1.31 3.06 6.05
N ALA A 21 -2.26 2.39 6.71
CA ALA A 21 -3.49 1.92 6.08
C ALA A 21 -4.48 3.07 5.80
N THR A 22 -4.71 3.92 6.81
CA THR A 22 -5.84 4.86 6.82
C THR A 22 -5.52 6.18 6.12
N LEU A 23 -4.29 6.70 6.24
CA LEU A 23 -3.93 7.98 5.63
C LEU A 23 -4.07 7.96 4.09
N PRO A 24 -3.53 6.97 3.35
CA PRO A 24 -3.72 6.91 1.90
C PRO A 24 -5.17 6.69 1.49
N ALA A 25 -5.90 5.84 2.23
CA ALA A 25 -7.30 5.57 1.96
C ALA A 25 -8.14 6.84 2.10
N ILE A 26 -7.97 7.57 3.20
CA ILE A 26 -8.67 8.84 3.44
C ILE A 26 -8.27 9.88 2.40
N ALA A 27 -6.96 10.08 2.17
CA ALA A 27 -6.47 11.06 1.20
C ALA A 27 -7.02 10.80 -0.21
N THR A 28 -7.08 9.52 -0.63
CA THR A 28 -7.64 9.13 -1.93
C THR A 28 -9.11 9.50 -2.07
N HIS A 29 -9.93 9.18 -1.08
CA HIS A 29 -11.37 9.45 -1.13
C HIS A 29 -11.69 10.94 -0.97
N VAL A 30 -10.94 11.66 -0.14
CA VAL A 30 -11.06 13.11 0.01
C VAL A 30 -10.64 13.81 -1.28
N ALA A 31 -9.52 13.41 -1.91
CA ALA A 31 -9.10 13.96 -3.20
C ALA A 31 -10.14 13.69 -4.30
N TRP A 32 -10.72 12.49 -4.34
CA TRP A 32 -11.83 12.17 -5.24
C TRP A 32 -13.06 13.06 -5.01
N ALA A 33 -13.49 13.24 -3.76
CA ALA A 33 -14.64 14.09 -3.43
C ALA A 33 -14.40 15.56 -3.80
N LEU A 34 -13.19 16.08 -3.52
CA LEU A 34 -12.80 17.44 -3.88
C LEU A 34 -12.75 17.64 -5.40
N SER A 35 -12.19 16.69 -6.13
CA SER A 35 -12.10 16.74 -7.59
C SER A 35 -13.47 16.62 -8.27
N LEU A 36 -14.39 15.83 -7.70
CA LEU A 36 -15.79 15.80 -8.13
C LEU A 36 -16.46 17.15 -7.94
N HIS A 37 -16.34 17.74 -6.73
CA HIS A 37 -16.95 19.01 -6.41
C HIS A 37 -16.43 20.17 -7.28
N ALA A 38 -15.14 20.15 -7.60
CA ALA A 38 -14.49 21.13 -8.47
C ALA A 38 -14.70 20.87 -9.98
N GLY A 39 -15.44 19.81 -10.36
CA GLY A 39 -15.70 19.48 -11.77
C GLY A 39 -14.48 18.96 -12.54
N HIS A 40 -13.44 18.49 -11.85
CA HIS A 40 -12.23 17.93 -12.48
C HIS A 40 -12.42 16.50 -13.00
N ILE A 41 -13.40 15.76 -12.47
CA ILE A 41 -13.74 14.40 -12.88
C ILE A 41 -15.26 14.21 -12.94
N PRO A 42 -15.78 13.30 -13.78
CA PRO A 42 -17.21 13.01 -13.85
C PRO A 42 -17.68 12.26 -12.60
N TRP A 43 -18.96 12.42 -12.25
CA TRP A 43 -19.60 11.62 -11.21
C TRP A 43 -19.69 10.16 -11.63
N CYS A 44 -19.18 9.26 -10.78
CA CYS A 44 -19.42 7.81 -10.86
C CYS A 44 -19.03 7.14 -9.53
N VAL A 45 -19.43 5.88 -9.36
CA VAL A 45 -18.88 4.98 -8.36
C VAL A 45 -17.57 4.38 -8.90
N PRO A 46 -16.39 4.83 -8.47
CA PRO A 46 -15.12 4.47 -9.10
C PRO A 46 -14.81 2.97 -9.01
N TYR A 47 -15.30 2.31 -7.96
CA TYR A 47 -15.17 0.89 -7.73
C TYR A 47 -15.97 0.02 -8.70
N LEU A 48 -16.95 0.57 -9.41
CA LEU A 48 -17.84 -0.20 -10.28
C LEU A 48 -17.77 0.25 -11.74
N GLU A 49 -17.68 1.56 -11.96
CA GLU A 49 -17.88 2.15 -13.28
C GLU A 49 -16.58 2.49 -14.02
N GLY A 50 -15.47 2.65 -13.29
CA GLY A 50 -14.16 2.91 -13.90
C GLY A 50 -14.02 4.27 -14.59
N CYS A 51 -14.81 5.28 -14.21
CA CYS A 51 -14.77 6.60 -14.86
C CYS A 51 -13.47 7.38 -14.61
N THR A 52 -12.79 7.10 -13.50
CA THR A 52 -11.55 7.77 -13.09
C THR A 52 -10.63 6.81 -12.37
N SER A 53 -9.32 6.94 -12.59
CA SER A 53 -8.30 6.36 -11.71
C SER A 53 -8.13 7.20 -10.44
N ILE A 54 -7.47 6.62 -9.42
CA ILE A 54 -7.00 7.35 -8.23
C ILE A 54 -6.08 8.49 -8.68
N SER A 55 -5.16 8.15 -9.59
CA SER A 55 -4.20 9.08 -10.17
C SER A 55 -4.84 10.32 -10.83
N ARG A 56 -5.99 10.14 -11.51
CA ARG A 56 -6.74 11.24 -12.12
C ARG A 56 -7.55 12.02 -11.08
N ALA A 57 -8.13 11.31 -10.12
CA ALA A 57 -8.91 11.90 -9.02
C ALA A 57 -8.07 12.81 -8.11
N ALA A 58 -6.76 12.60 -8.01
CA ALA A 58 -5.87 13.40 -7.17
C ALA A 58 -4.95 14.37 -7.95
N ARG A 59 -5.26 14.66 -9.23
CA ARG A 59 -4.32 15.40 -10.11
C ARG A 59 -4.44 16.93 -10.03
N HIS A 60 -5.61 17.48 -9.72
CA HIS A 60 -5.89 18.90 -9.89
C HIS A 60 -6.44 19.57 -8.62
N GLY A 61 -6.22 20.89 -8.53
CA GLY A 61 -6.76 21.75 -7.49
C GLY A 61 -6.41 21.30 -6.07
N LEU A 62 -7.29 21.64 -5.13
CA LEU A 62 -7.14 21.33 -3.70
C LEU A 62 -7.00 19.83 -3.42
N GLY A 63 -7.61 18.98 -4.26
CA GLY A 63 -7.48 17.52 -4.15
C GLY A 63 -6.04 17.05 -4.33
N ASN A 64 -5.29 17.67 -5.25
CA ASN A 64 -3.87 17.37 -5.45
C ASN A 64 -3.02 17.84 -4.26
N ASP A 65 -3.20 19.08 -3.82
CA ASP A 65 -2.41 19.64 -2.73
C ASP A 65 -2.58 18.83 -1.44
N LEU A 66 -3.81 18.45 -1.10
CA LEU A 66 -4.10 17.58 0.03
C LEU A 66 -3.49 16.19 -0.14
N PHE A 67 -3.65 15.59 -1.32
CA PHE A 67 -3.11 14.25 -1.59
C PHE A 67 -1.59 14.24 -1.43
N ARG A 68 -0.87 15.21 -1.98
CA ARG A 68 0.59 15.33 -1.86
C ARG A 68 1.03 15.56 -0.42
N MET A 69 0.34 16.45 0.29
CA MET A 69 0.61 16.77 1.70
C MET A 69 0.51 15.53 2.60
N VAL A 70 -0.44 14.62 2.33
CA VAL A 70 -0.61 13.39 3.12
C VAL A 70 0.28 12.25 2.62
N MET A 71 0.41 12.08 1.31
CA MET A 71 1.09 10.91 0.73
C MET A 71 2.61 10.95 0.88
N LEU A 72 3.24 12.13 0.86
CA LEU A 72 4.68 12.28 1.08
C LEU A 72 5.12 11.80 2.49
N PRO A 73 4.55 12.29 3.60
CA PRO A 73 4.87 11.76 4.92
C PRO A 73 4.45 10.30 5.05
N THR A 74 3.35 9.87 4.41
CA THR A 74 2.94 8.47 4.43
C THR A 74 3.94 7.55 3.74
N ALA A 75 4.64 8.01 2.70
CA ALA A 75 5.73 7.24 2.08
C ALA A 75 6.86 6.97 3.09
N ALA A 76 7.24 7.95 3.91
CA ALA A 76 8.21 7.74 4.99
C ALA A 76 7.68 6.75 6.04
N LEU A 77 6.39 6.87 6.42
CA LEU A 77 5.76 5.90 7.34
C LEU A 77 5.73 4.48 6.75
N GLN A 78 5.55 4.32 5.44
CA GLN A 78 5.63 3.02 4.77
C GLN A 78 7.04 2.43 4.84
N ALA A 79 8.09 3.23 4.64
CA ALA A 79 9.46 2.77 4.83
C ALA A 79 9.69 2.26 6.28
N LEU A 80 9.27 3.04 7.28
CA LEU A 80 9.35 2.65 8.68
C LEU A 80 8.53 1.39 8.98
N PHE A 81 7.34 1.26 8.40
CA PHE A 81 6.49 0.08 8.53
C PHE A 81 7.21 -1.17 8.05
N TRP A 82 7.87 -1.13 6.89
CA TRP A 82 8.59 -2.29 6.37
C TRP A 82 9.84 -2.65 7.17
N VAL A 83 10.53 -1.66 7.74
CA VAL A 83 11.60 -1.90 8.72
C VAL A 83 11.06 -2.59 9.97
N ALA A 84 9.92 -2.12 10.49
CA ALA A 84 9.24 -2.72 11.64
C ALA A 84 8.77 -4.16 11.36
N VAL A 85 8.21 -4.43 10.18
CA VAL A 85 7.86 -5.80 9.74
C VAL A 85 9.09 -6.69 9.70
N ALA A 86 10.21 -6.21 9.13
CA ALA A 86 11.46 -6.97 9.10
C ALA A 86 12.00 -7.28 10.50
N ALA A 87 11.94 -6.33 11.43
CA ALA A 87 12.32 -6.55 12.82
C ALA A 87 11.41 -7.57 13.52
N TRP A 88 10.09 -7.42 13.35
CA TRP A 88 9.09 -8.34 13.90
C TRP A 88 9.31 -9.78 13.40
N LEU A 89 9.58 -9.97 12.10
CA LEU A 89 9.79 -11.29 11.51
C LEU A 89 11.18 -11.90 11.81
N ARG A 90 12.22 -11.07 11.93
CA ARG A 90 13.60 -11.53 12.24
C ARG A 90 13.72 -12.09 13.65
N SER A 91 12.86 -11.67 14.59
CA SER A 91 12.81 -12.27 15.93
C SER A 91 12.61 -13.80 15.90
N GLY A 92 12.01 -14.34 14.82
CA GLY A 92 11.84 -15.77 14.60
C GLY A 92 12.93 -16.47 13.77
N GLY A 93 13.99 -15.77 13.35
CA GLY A 93 15.15 -16.37 12.65
C GLY A 93 15.03 -16.53 11.12
N ALA A 94 13.99 -15.99 10.47
CA ALA A 94 13.87 -16.07 9.00
C ALA A 94 14.83 -15.11 8.27
N ARG A 95 15.84 -15.65 7.58
CA ARG A 95 16.79 -14.86 6.76
C ARG A 95 16.12 -14.02 5.67
N VAL A 96 15.02 -14.50 5.08
CA VAL A 96 14.29 -13.77 4.02
C VAL A 96 13.69 -12.46 4.53
N ALA A 97 13.48 -12.31 5.85
CA ALA A 97 13.02 -11.05 6.43
C ALA A 97 14.03 -9.90 6.24
N ALA A 98 15.30 -10.19 5.92
CA ALA A 98 16.31 -9.18 5.62
C ALA A 98 16.08 -8.44 4.30
N THR A 99 15.29 -8.98 3.36
CA THR A 99 14.98 -8.31 2.08
C THR A 99 13.79 -7.36 2.18
N VAL A 100 12.88 -7.60 3.13
CA VAL A 100 11.67 -6.81 3.37
C VAL A 100 11.91 -5.30 3.49
N PRO A 101 12.89 -4.79 4.27
CA PRO A 101 13.06 -3.35 4.42
C PRO A 101 13.57 -2.70 3.14
N TRP A 102 14.36 -3.41 2.32
CA TRP A 102 14.85 -2.91 1.03
C TRP A 102 13.74 -2.80 -0.01
N LEU A 103 12.87 -3.81 -0.09
CA LEU A 103 11.68 -3.76 -0.93
C LEU A 103 10.73 -2.65 -0.47
N GLY A 104 10.56 -2.50 0.84
CA GLY A 104 9.75 -1.43 1.41
C GLY A 104 10.30 -0.03 1.17
N LEU A 105 11.63 0.14 1.26
CA LEU A 105 12.30 1.40 0.92
C LEU A 105 12.13 1.73 -0.57
N LEU A 106 12.32 0.74 -1.44
CA LEU A 106 12.10 0.90 -2.88
C LEU A 106 10.66 1.36 -3.15
N ALA A 107 9.67 0.70 -2.54
CA ALA A 107 8.27 1.11 -2.64
C ALA A 107 8.07 2.55 -2.16
N ALA A 108 8.55 2.89 -0.97
CA ALA A 108 8.41 4.23 -0.38
C ALA A 108 9.03 5.32 -1.27
N VAL A 109 10.22 5.08 -1.84
CA VAL A 109 10.88 6.04 -2.75
C VAL A 109 10.03 6.27 -3.99
N PHE A 110 9.51 5.21 -4.62
CA PHE A 110 8.66 5.35 -5.80
C PHE A 110 7.31 6.00 -5.50
N LEU A 111 6.76 5.76 -4.31
CA LEU A 111 5.55 6.45 -3.84
C LEU A 111 5.80 7.95 -3.65
N ALA A 112 6.92 8.31 -3.00
CA ALA A 112 7.30 9.69 -2.77
C ALA A 112 7.60 10.44 -4.08
N LEU A 113 8.34 9.81 -5.00
CA LEU A 113 8.57 10.34 -6.34
C LEU A 113 7.25 10.55 -7.08
N TYR A 114 6.38 9.55 -7.10
CA TYR A 114 5.07 9.65 -7.75
C TYR A 114 4.24 10.81 -7.18
N ALA A 115 4.12 10.91 -5.85
CA ALA A 115 3.39 11.99 -5.19
C ALA A 115 4.02 13.38 -5.47
N THR A 116 5.36 13.47 -5.52
CA THR A 116 6.06 14.74 -5.79
C THR A 116 5.70 15.30 -7.16
N PHE A 117 5.65 14.45 -8.19
CA PHE A 117 5.37 14.83 -9.57
C PHE A 117 3.88 14.71 -9.95
N LEU A 118 2.99 14.38 -9.00
CA LEU A 118 1.57 14.26 -9.29
C LEU A 118 0.99 15.62 -9.68
N GLY A 119 0.43 15.70 -10.90
CA GLY A 119 -0.14 16.93 -11.43
C GLY A 119 0.86 17.88 -12.09
N SER A 120 2.15 17.52 -12.16
CA SER A 120 3.10 18.25 -13.01
C SER A 120 2.94 17.88 -14.48
N GLU A 121 3.20 18.83 -15.37
CA GLU A 121 3.28 18.58 -16.81
C GLU A 121 4.64 17.93 -17.18
N GLY A 122 4.69 17.29 -18.36
CA GLY A 122 5.94 16.77 -18.93
C GLY A 122 6.16 15.26 -18.83
N ASP A 123 7.26 14.82 -19.44
CA ASP A 123 7.60 13.40 -19.63
C ASP A 123 7.88 12.65 -18.34
N ILE A 124 8.45 13.33 -17.34
CA ILE A 124 8.77 12.74 -16.04
C ILE A 124 7.51 12.23 -15.34
N TYR A 125 6.43 13.01 -15.35
CA TYR A 125 5.15 12.58 -14.78
C TYR A 125 4.57 11.37 -15.54
N ARG A 126 4.59 11.40 -16.88
CA ARG A 126 4.11 10.27 -17.71
C ARG A 126 4.89 8.99 -17.43
N MET A 127 6.21 9.10 -17.29
CA MET A 127 7.09 7.99 -16.95
C MET A 127 6.79 7.45 -15.55
N LEU A 128 6.67 8.32 -14.53
CA LEU A 128 6.36 7.92 -13.15
C LEU A 128 4.98 7.29 -13.03
N ARG A 129 3.98 7.78 -13.76
CA ARG A 129 2.65 7.17 -13.80
C ARG A 129 2.68 5.77 -14.40
N ARG A 130 3.47 5.53 -15.45
CA ARG A 130 3.54 4.23 -16.13
C ARG A 130 4.41 3.22 -15.38
N TYR A 131 5.62 3.62 -14.99
CA TYR A 131 6.61 2.73 -14.41
C TYR A 131 6.71 2.88 -12.90
N GLY A 132 6.63 4.10 -12.38
CA GLY A 132 6.83 4.35 -10.95
C GLY A 132 5.75 3.72 -10.08
N VAL A 133 4.49 3.86 -10.49
CA VAL A 133 3.34 3.18 -9.83
C VAL A 133 3.50 1.66 -9.88
N THR A 134 3.94 1.12 -11.03
CA THR A 134 4.19 -0.32 -11.19
C THR A 134 5.28 -0.83 -10.26
N VAL A 135 6.40 -0.09 -10.14
CA VAL A 135 7.49 -0.45 -9.22
C VAL A 135 7.03 -0.37 -7.77
N TYR A 136 6.24 0.65 -7.40
CA TYR A 136 5.64 0.76 -6.07
C TYR A 136 4.83 -0.49 -5.70
N PHE A 137 3.87 -0.87 -6.54
CA PHE A 137 3.02 -2.02 -6.27
C PHE A 137 3.81 -3.33 -6.30
N ALA A 138 4.73 -3.50 -7.25
CA ALA A 138 5.55 -4.71 -7.36
C ALA A 138 6.46 -4.89 -6.13
N ALA A 139 7.16 -3.84 -5.70
CA ALA A 139 8.02 -3.89 -4.53
C ALA A 139 7.23 -4.18 -3.25
N THR A 140 6.06 -3.55 -3.09
CA THR A 140 5.14 -3.79 -1.98
C THR A 140 4.62 -5.24 -1.96
N TYR A 141 4.22 -5.76 -3.12
CA TYR A 141 3.76 -7.15 -3.26
C TYR A 141 4.88 -8.16 -2.98
N LEU A 142 6.09 -7.93 -3.48
CA LEU A 142 7.24 -8.77 -3.17
C LEU A 142 7.59 -8.72 -1.67
N ALA A 143 7.47 -7.57 -1.02
CA ALA A 143 7.66 -7.44 0.43
C ALA A 143 6.60 -8.25 1.20
N LEU A 144 5.34 -8.26 0.75
CA LEU A 144 4.27 -9.11 1.28
C LEU A 144 4.60 -10.60 1.12
N LEU A 145 5.04 -11.04 -0.05
CA LEU A 145 5.42 -12.44 -0.28
C LEU A 145 6.63 -12.87 0.57
N ALA A 146 7.65 -12.00 0.69
CA ALA A 146 8.79 -12.23 1.58
C ALA A 146 8.33 -12.34 3.05
N SER A 147 7.38 -11.50 3.45
CA SER A 147 6.79 -11.52 4.80
C SER A 147 5.99 -12.79 5.06
N LEU A 148 5.16 -13.24 4.11
CA LEU A 148 4.43 -14.52 4.17
C LEU A 148 5.38 -15.70 4.28
N ARG A 149 6.45 -15.73 3.47
CA ARG A 149 7.47 -16.78 3.52
C ARG A 149 8.21 -16.80 4.85
N ALA A 150 8.54 -15.62 5.39
CA ALA A 150 9.15 -15.52 6.71
C ALA A 150 8.19 -16.04 7.79
N LEU A 151 6.94 -15.59 7.79
CA LEU A 151 5.92 -15.98 8.75
C LEU A 151 5.66 -17.49 8.72
N GLN A 152 5.55 -18.09 7.53
CA GLN A 152 5.41 -19.53 7.36
C GLN A 152 6.58 -20.31 7.95
N LYS A 153 7.82 -19.81 7.77
CA LYS A 153 9.03 -20.48 8.28
C LYS A 153 9.19 -20.37 9.79
N THR A 154 8.83 -19.22 10.37
CA THR A 154 9.08 -18.96 11.80
C THR A 154 7.92 -19.32 12.70
N ARG A 155 6.68 -19.23 12.20
CA ARG A 155 5.45 -19.42 12.99
C ARG A 155 4.48 -20.44 12.39
N GLY A 156 4.74 -20.91 11.17
CA GLY A 156 3.91 -21.91 10.49
C GLY A 156 2.66 -21.33 9.84
N ALA A 157 2.02 -22.13 8.98
CA ALA A 157 0.80 -21.73 8.26
C ALA A 157 -0.45 -21.60 9.16
N ARG A 158 -0.34 -22.00 10.44
CA ARG A 158 -1.40 -21.84 11.44
C ARG A 158 -1.35 -20.50 12.17
N ASP A 159 -0.34 -19.66 11.92
CA ASP A 159 -0.30 -18.29 12.45
C ASP A 159 -1.60 -17.54 12.05
N PRO A 160 -2.32 -16.92 13.01
CA PRO A 160 -3.57 -16.21 12.72
C PRO A 160 -3.47 -15.13 11.64
N GLY A 161 -2.29 -14.60 11.37
CA GLY A 161 -2.02 -13.59 10.34
C GLY A 161 -1.67 -14.17 8.99
N TYR A 162 -1.25 -15.44 8.91
CA TYR A 162 -0.81 -16.05 7.67
C TYR A 162 -1.95 -16.15 6.65
N ARG A 163 -3.10 -16.73 7.04
CA ARG A 163 -4.23 -16.91 6.12
C ARG A 163 -4.80 -15.58 5.60
N PRO A 164 -5.08 -14.56 6.44
CA PRO A 164 -5.55 -13.26 5.94
C PRO A 164 -4.54 -12.59 5.00
N LEU A 165 -3.24 -12.60 5.33
CA LEU A 165 -2.21 -12.04 4.44
C LEU A 165 -2.09 -12.83 3.12
N LEU A 166 -2.30 -14.15 3.14
CA LEU A 166 -2.31 -14.97 1.95
C LEU A 166 -3.51 -14.64 1.06
N VAL A 167 -4.70 -14.47 1.63
CA VAL A 167 -5.89 -14.02 0.90
C VAL A 167 -5.65 -12.66 0.25
N VAL A 168 -5.02 -11.73 0.98
CA VAL A 168 -4.62 -10.43 0.42
C VAL A 168 -3.64 -10.59 -0.75
N ALA A 169 -2.60 -11.41 -0.60
CA ALA A 169 -1.64 -11.65 -1.67
C ALA A 169 -2.30 -12.26 -2.91
N LEU A 170 -3.19 -13.24 -2.73
CA LEU A 170 -3.94 -13.85 -3.83
C LEU A 170 -4.90 -12.86 -4.49
N GLY A 171 -5.55 -11.99 -3.73
CA GLY A 171 -6.40 -10.92 -4.24
C GLY A 171 -5.61 -9.93 -5.11
N MET A 172 -4.46 -9.45 -4.61
CA MET A 172 -3.57 -8.56 -5.38
C MET A 172 -3.06 -9.24 -6.66
N LEU A 173 -2.67 -10.51 -6.57
CA LEU A 173 -2.21 -11.28 -7.73
C LEU A 173 -3.32 -11.42 -8.78
N ALA A 174 -4.54 -11.77 -8.34
CA ALA A 174 -5.69 -11.91 -9.22
C ALA A 174 -5.99 -10.60 -9.98
N LEU A 175 -5.94 -9.46 -9.29
CA LEU A 175 -6.10 -8.14 -9.93
C LEU A 175 -4.98 -7.84 -10.94
N GLY A 176 -3.73 -8.18 -10.61
CA GLY A 176 -2.59 -8.01 -11.52
C GLY A 176 -2.72 -8.87 -12.79
N VAL A 177 -3.13 -10.13 -12.64
CA VAL A 177 -3.42 -11.04 -13.75
C VAL A 177 -4.58 -10.52 -14.59
N LEU A 178 -5.66 -10.06 -13.95
CA LEU A 178 -6.82 -9.51 -14.64
C LEU A 178 -6.47 -8.23 -15.41
N SER A 179 -5.62 -7.36 -14.85
CA SER A 179 -5.13 -6.16 -15.54
C SER A 179 -4.29 -6.51 -16.77
N THR A 180 -3.43 -7.53 -16.65
CA THR A 180 -2.60 -8.01 -17.77
C THR A 180 -3.44 -8.69 -18.84
N ALA A 181 -4.43 -9.50 -18.44
CA ALA A 181 -5.38 -10.13 -19.35
C ALA A 181 -6.23 -9.08 -20.08
N ALA A 182 -6.72 -8.05 -19.38
CA ALA A 182 -7.42 -6.94 -20.01
C ALA A 182 -6.55 -6.23 -21.06
N THR A 183 -5.26 -6.05 -20.76
CA THR A 183 -4.30 -5.49 -21.73
C THR A 183 -4.10 -6.38 -22.97
N ALA A 184 -4.18 -7.70 -22.83
CA ALA A 184 -3.92 -8.65 -23.91
C ALA A 184 -5.16 -8.97 -24.77
N PHE A 185 -6.36 -8.96 -24.17
CA PHE A 185 -7.56 -9.50 -24.81
C PHE A 185 -8.67 -8.46 -25.06
N VAL A 186 -8.56 -7.23 -24.55
CA VAL A 186 -9.58 -6.17 -24.76
C VAL A 186 -9.09 -5.21 -25.85
N ASP A 187 -9.70 -5.31 -27.03
CA ASP A 187 -9.36 -4.46 -28.18
C ASP A 187 -9.86 -3.02 -28.04
N SER A 188 -11.00 -2.84 -27.36
CA SER A 188 -11.57 -1.51 -27.17
C SER A 188 -10.82 -0.74 -26.08
N ARG A 189 -10.11 0.31 -26.50
CA ARG A 189 -9.30 1.14 -25.60
C ARG A 189 -10.12 1.75 -24.46
N GLU A 190 -11.35 2.15 -24.71
CA GLU A 190 -12.23 2.73 -23.68
C GLU A 190 -12.60 1.71 -22.61
N LEU A 191 -13.02 0.51 -23.00
CA LEU A 191 -13.37 -0.55 -22.05
C LEU A 191 -12.16 -0.97 -21.23
N LYS A 192 -10.98 -1.07 -21.89
CA LYS A 192 -9.72 -1.35 -21.22
C LYS A 192 -9.41 -0.30 -20.15
N ASP A 193 -9.47 0.98 -20.49
CA ASP A 193 -9.21 2.08 -19.54
C ASP A 193 -10.19 2.03 -18.35
N ARG A 194 -11.47 1.71 -18.59
CA ARG A 194 -12.47 1.55 -17.51
C ARG A 194 -12.13 0.38 -16.60
N ILE A 195 -11.78 -0.77 -17.16
CA ILE A 195 -11.37 -1.96 -16.38
C ILE A 195 -10.13 -1.63 -15.55
N GLU A 196 -9.09 -1.06 -16.17
CA GLU A 196 -7.86 -0.69 -15.46
C GLU A 196 -8.13 0.27 -14.30
N ASN A 197 -9.00 1.26 -14.49
CA ASN A 197 -9.41 2.17 -13.41
C ASN A 197 -10.08 1.40 -12.27
N VAL A 198 -11.08 0.54 -12.55
CA VAL A 198 -11.75 -0.27 -11.51
C VAL A 198 -10.74 -1.13 -10.75
N LEU A 199 -9.80 -1.76 -11.45
CA LEU A 199 -8.77 -2.59 -10.84
C LEU A 199 -7.81 -1.77 -9.96
N GLU A 200 -7.44 -0.55 -10.36
CA GLU A 200 -6.61 0.37 -9.56
C GLU A 200 -7.26 0.67 -8.20
N TRP A 201 -8.57 0.95 -8.20
CA TRP A 201 -9.33 1.20 -6.97
C TRP A 201 -9.40 -0.03 -6.06
N HIS A 202 -9.66 -1.22 -6.62
CA HIS A 202 -9.65 -2.46 -5.85
C HIS A 202 -8.27 -2.82 -5.31
N LEU A 203 -7.21 -2.55 -6.07
CA LEU A 203 -5.84 -2.77 -5.62
C LEU A 203 -5.51 -1.90 -4.41
N GLY A 204 -5.99 -0.66 -4.37
CA GLY A 204 -5.91 0.22 -3.19
C GLY A 204 -6.60 -0.37 -1.95
N VAL A 205 -7.73 -1.05 -2.12
CA VAL A 205 -8.44 -1.74 -1.02
C VAL A 205 -7.62 -2.91 -0.50
N TRP A 206 -7.04 -3.74 -1.39
CA TRP A 206 -6.21 -4.86 -0.96
C TRP A 206 -4.91 -4.41 -0.27
N LEU A 207 -4.29 -3.32 -0.73
CA LEU A 207 -3.19 -2.69 0.00
C LEU A 207 -3.61 -2.24 1.39
N THR A 208 -4.75 -1.57 1.50
CA THR A 208 -5.29 -1.13 2.80
C THR A 208 -5.53 -2.34 3.71
N ALA A 209 -6.15 -3.39 3.19
CA ALA A 209 -6.40 -4.64 3.91
C ALA A 209 -5.09 -5.30 4.40
N MET A 210 -4.03 -5.29 3.58
CA MET A 210 -2.71 -5.78 3.99
C MET A 210 -2.22 -5.09 5.27
N PHE A 211 -2.20 -3.76 5.27
CA PHE A 211 -1.73 -2.97 6.40
C PHE A 211 -2.64 -3.15 7.63
N LEU A 212 -3.96 -3.23 7.44
CA LEU A 212 -4.91 -3.50 8.53
C LEU A 212 -4.73 -4.88 9.16
N VAL A 213 -4.46 -5.91 8.36
CA VAL A 213 -4.16 -7.26 8.88
C VAL A 213 -2.90 -7.23 9.74
N VAL A 214 -1.83 -6.54 9.31
CA VAL A 214 -0.61 -6.39 10.11
C VAL A 214 -0.87 -5.57 11.38
N ALA A 215 -1.64 -4.48 11.30
CA ALA A 215 -2.03 -3.68 12.45
C ALA A 215 -2.78 -4.52 13.49
N TRP A 216 -3.76 -5.31 13.04
CA TRP A 216 -4.50 -6.24 13.90
C TRP A 216 -3.58 -7.28 14.55
N ARG A 217 -2.64 -7.87 13.80
CA ARG A 217 -1.67 -8.84 14.36
C ARG A 217 -0.77 -8.19 15.41
N TRP A 218 -0.22 -7.01 15.14
CA TRP A 218 0.63 -6.30 16.10
C TRP A 218 -0.12 -5.87 17.36
N TRP A 219 -1.39 -5.48 17.22
CA TRP A 219 -2.25 -5.18 18.37
C TRP A 219 -2.51 -6.43 19.22
N ARG A 220 -2.87 -7.55 18.59
CA ARG A 220 -3.13 -8.84 19.28
C ARG A 220 -1.91 -9.41 19.98
N GLU A 221 -0.72 -9.22 19.42
CA GLU A 221 0.55 -9.70 19.98
C GLU A 221 1.21 -8.73 20.96
N GLY A 222 0.71 -7.50 21.05
CA GLY A 222 1.33 -6.47 21.89
C GLY A 222 2.74 -6.08 21.43
N VAL A 223 2.99 -6.08 20.11
CA VAL A 223 4.33 -5.81 19.55
C VAL A 223 4.75 -4.37 19.86
N ARG A 224 5.93 -4.23 20.48
CA ARG A 224 6.51 -2.96 20.93
C ARG A 224 7.97 -2.85 20.51
N VAL A 225 8.46 -1.61 20.39
CA VAL A 225 9.87 -1.28 20.19
C VAL A 225 10.30 -0.30 21.27
N GLY A 226 11.42 -0.59 21.93
CA GLY A 226 12.03 0.32 22.89
C GLY A 226 12.80 1.42 22.17
N LEU A 227 12.48 2.68 22.50
CA LEU A 227 13.30 3.84 22.10
C LEU A 227 14.49 3.91 23.06
N ARG A 228 15.68 3.54 22.56
CA ARG A 228 16.96 3.72 23.28
C ARG A 228 17.58 5.06 22.92
#